data_AF-A0A8H6KNV7-F1
#
_entry.id   AF-A0A8H6KNV7-F1
#
_cell.length_a   1.000
_cell.length_b   1.000
_cell.length_c   1.000
_cell.angle_alpha   90.00
_cell.angle_beta   90.00
_cell.angle_gamma   90.00
#
_symmetry.space_group_name_H-M   'P 1'
#
loop_
_entity.id
_entity.type
_entity.pdbx_description
1 polymer ?
#
loop_
_entity_poly.entity_id
_entity_poly.type
_entity_poly.pdbx_seq_one_letter_code
_entity_poly.pdbx_strand_id
1 'polypeptide(L)'
;MEEATRHHFFNHGTREPTGTKASIRALEREKENCQWCQIRRFPNNKECPITIVNDVDDAVLPSTFRFLQESQLGPGVQAAEDSFRSGCECVDAEECQYRGCLCLQEQDDASDDEESSGTRKKVYMYHMHGSKAGLLRSKYLNSKRPIYECHEGCACSQSCPNRVVERGRKVPLQIFRTEDNRGWGVRSLVDIKKGQFVDKYIGEVITPKEAQRRRDASGLAQRKDVYLFALDKFTDPESPDPRLRGQPLEVDGEFMSGPTRFINHSCEPNLRIFARVGDHADKHIHDIAMFALKDITRGDELTFDYVDGVSAEDDDARDASKQGHMVPCLCGSKNCRGFLW
;
A
#
# COMPACT_ATOMS: atom_id res chain seq x y z
N MET A 1 -14.03 18.89 -13.23
CA MET A 1 -13.52 17.57 -13.72
C MET A 1 -13.67 17.36 -15.23
N GLU A 2 -14.80 17.72 -15.84
CA GLU A 2 -15.02 17.52 -17.28
C GLU A 2 -13.89 18.11 -18.15
N GLU A 3 -13.46 19.35 -17.88
CA GLU A 3 -12.37 19.99 -18.62
C GLU A 3 -11.04 19.22 -18.54
N ALA A 4 -10.69 18.70 -17.35
CA ALA A 4 -9.48 17.89 -17.16
C ALA A 4 -9.54 16.54 -17.88
N THR A 5 -10.74 15.98 -18.01
CA THR A 5 -10.95 14.73 -18.77
C THR A 5 -11.12 14.97 -20.28
N ARG A 6 -11.44 16.19 -20.71
CA ARG A 6 -11.69 16.53 -22.11
C ARG A 6 -10.49 16.20 -22.99
N HIS A 7 -9.28 16.50 -22.52
CA HIS A 7 -8.07 16.12 -23.23
C HIS A 7 -7.96 14.60 -23.39
N HIS A 8 -8.26 13.83 -22.32
CA HIS A 8 -8.26 12.37 -22.36
C HIS A 8 -9.20 11.81 -23.44
N PHE A 9 -10.46 12.25 -23.45
CA PHE A 9 -11.51 11.67 -24.28
C PHE A 9 -11.52 12.17 -25.72
N PHE A 10 -11.06 13.41 -25.99
CA PHE A 10 -11.16 14.01 -27.32
C PHE A 10 -9.83 14.03 -28.11
N ASN A 11 -8.67 13.96 -27.43
CA ASN A 11 -7.37 14.12 -28.09
C ASN A 11 -6.53 12.83 -28.14
N HIS A 12 -6.80 11.82 -27.30
CA HIS A 12 -6.05 10.56 -27.37
C HIS A 12 -6.67 9.58 -28.37
N GLY A 13 -5.94 9.33 -29.47
CA GLY A 13 -6.28 8.28 -30.45
C GLY A 13 -6.82 8.81 -31.78
N THR A 14 -6.94 10.13 -31.95
CA THR A 14 -7.15 10.76 -33.25
C THR A 14 -5.84 10.72 -34.02
N ARG A 15 -5.73 9.80 -34.99
CA ARG A 15 -4.63 9.81 -35.96
C ARG A 15 -4.73 11.11 -36.74
N GLU A 16 -3.72 11.98 -36.69
CA GLU A 16 -3.53 12.94 -37.76
C GLU A 16 -3.38 12.18 -39.09
N PRO A 17 -3.97 12.65 -40.21
CA PRO A 17 -3.96 11.94 -41.50
C PRO A 17 -2.54 11.66 -42.04
N THR A 18 -1.54 12.40 -41.56
CA THR A 18 -0.15 12.34 -41.98
C THR A 18 0.71 11.63 -40.94
N GLY A 19 0.67 10.30 -40.94
CA GLY A 19 1.40 9.43 -40.00
C GLY A 19 2.93 9.49 -40.15
N THR A 20 3.56 10.52 -39.60
CA THR A 20 5.02 10.57 -39.45
C THR A 20 5.45 9.86 -38.16
N LYS A 21 6.67 9.30 -38.10
CA LYS A 21 7.20 8.67 -36.87
C LYS A 21 7.26 9.63 -35.67
N ALA A 22 7.38 10.94 -35.93
CA ALA A 22 7.39 11.97 -34.90
C ALA A 22 6.02 12.16 -34.25
N SER A 23 4.93 12.11 -35.02
CA SER A 23 3.56 12.23 -34.47
C SER A 23 3.17 11.00 -33.64
N ILE A 24 3.60 9.80 -34.03
CA ILE A 24 3.39 8.58 -33.24
C ILE A 24 4.08 8.68 -31.86
N ARG A 25 5.36 9.08 -31.82
CA ARG A 25 6.10 9.25 -30.55
C ARG A 25 5.50 10.35 -29.66
N ALA A 26 4.95 11.41 -30.25
CA ALA A 26 4.26 12.44 -29.49
C ALA A 26 2.99 11.90 -28.81
N LEU A 27 2.17 11.14 -29.55
CA LEU A 27 0.97 10.47 -29.02
C LEU A 27 1.29 9.44 -27.92
N GLU A 28 2.40 8.69 -28.05
CA GLU A 28 2.85 7.75 -27.02
C GLU A 28 3.23 8.47 -25.73
N ARG A 29 4.03 9.53 -25.82
CA ARG A 29 4.38 10.38 -24.65
C ARG A 29 3.17 11.02 -24.01
N GLU A 30 2.21 11.45 -24.81
CA GLU A 30 0.95 12.01 -24.30
C GLU A 30 0.16 10.96 -23.50
N LYS A 31 0.05 9.73 -24.02
CA LYS A 31 -0.58 8.61 -23.30
C LYS A 31 0.15 8.23 -22.02
N GLU A 32 1.48 8.26 -22.03
CA GLU A 32 2.29 8.00 -20.83
C GLU A 32 2.07 9.04 -19.74
N ASN A 33 1.79 10.30 -20.11
CA ASN A 33 1.55 11.38 -19.16
C ASN A 33 0.07 11.53 -18.75
N CYS A 34 -0.85 10.86 -19.44
CA CYS A 34 -2.28 10.94 -19.14
C CYS A 34 -2.69 10.00 -17.99
N GLN A 35 -3.20 10.57 -16.90
CA GLN A 35 -3.61 9.84 -15.69
C GLN A 35 -4.70 8.79 -15.95
N TRP A 36 -5.66 9.08 -16.81
CA TRP A 36 -6.72 8.13 -17.20
C TRP A 36 -6.18 6.97 -18.02
N CYS A 37 -5.20 7.21 -18.89
CA CYS A 37 -4.48 6.14 -19.59
C CYS A 37 -3.68 5.27 -18.61
N GLN A 38 -3.04 5.88 -17.62
CA GLN A 38 -2.30 5.15 -16.57
C GLN A 38 -3.23 4.27 -15.74
N ILE A 39 -4.38 4.79 -15.29
CA ILE A 39 -5.42 4.02 -14.59
C ILE A 39 -5.91 2.84 -15.43
N ARG A 40 -6.16 3.06 -16.73
CA ARG A 40 -6.63 2.00 -17.63
C ARG A 40 -5.61 0.89 -17.87
N ARG A 41 -4.31 1.13 -17.58
CA ARG A 41 -3.24 0.13 -17.71
C ARG A 41 -3.16 -0.82 -16.51
N PHE A 42 -3.86 -0.56 -15.40
CA PHE A 42 -3.88 -1.50 -14.28
C PHE A 42 -4.44 -2.85 -14.75
N PRO A 43 -3.80 -3.99 -14.40
CA PRO A 43 -4.18 -5.29 -14.94
C PRO A 43 -5.63 -5.68 -14.66
N ASN A 44 -6.14 -5.24 -13.51
CA ASN A 44 -7.49 -5.51 -13.00
C ASN A 44 -8.48 -4.36 -13.25
N ASN A 45 -8.18 -3.40 -14.13
CA ASN A 45 -9.04 -2.21 -14.30
C ASN A 45 -10.46 -2.54 -14.79
N LYS A 46 -10.65 -3.68 -15.47
CA LYS A 46 -11.98 -4.11 -15.94
C LYS A 46 -12.85 -4.62 -14.79
N GLU A 47 -12.26 -5.40 -13.89
CA GLU A 47 -12.95 -6.05 -12.77
C GLU A 47 -13.03 -5.13 -11.55
N CYS A 48 -11.99 -4.35 -11.31
CA CYS A 48 -11.80 -3.49 -10.14
C CYS A 48 -11.23 -2.13 -10.58
N PRO A 49 -12.01 -1.28 -11.26
CA PRO A 49 -11.54 0.00 -11.77
C PRO A 49 -11.05 0.93 -10.66
N ILE A 50 -10.24 1.90 -11.05
CA ILE A 50 -10.03 3.13 -10.27
C ILE A 50 -10.82 4.23 -10.98
N THR A 51 -11.65 4.95 -10.24
CA THR A 51 -12.40 6.11 -10.76
C THR A 51 -12.05 7.36 -9.98
N ILE A 52 -12.24 8.53 -10.60
CA ILE A 52 -12.01 9.83 -9.95
C ILE A 52 -13.28 10.65 -10.15
N VAL A 53 -13.84 11.18 -9.07
CA VAL A 53 -15.02 12.06 -9.08
C VAL A 53 -14.78 13.30 -8.24
N ASN A 54 -15.33 14.43 -8.66
CA ASN A 54 -15.34 15.65 -7.86
C ASN A 54 -16.65 16.39 -8.13
N ASP A 55 -17.51 16.40 -7.11
CA ASP A 55 -18.80 17.07 -7.11
C ASP A 55 -18.83 18.23 -6.09
N VAL A 56 -17.65 18.61 -5.54
CA VAL A 56 -17.52 19.58 -4.44
C VAL A 56 -16.93 20.90 -4.91
N ASP A 57 -15.86 20.86 -5.72
CA ASP A 57 -15.16 22.04 -6.21
C ASP A 57 -14.53 21.80 -7.59
N ASP A 58 -13.78 22.79 -8.10
CA ASP A 58 -13.10 22.72 -9.40
C ASP A 58 -11.72 22.05 -9.33
N ALA A 59 -11.33 21.49 -8.18
CA ALA A 59 -10.01 20.88 -8.03
C ALA A 59 -9.85 19.64 -8.93
N VAL A 60 -8.63 19.47 -9.44
CA VAL A 60 -8.22 18.33 -10.25
C VAL A 60 -6.95 17.74 -9.65
N LEU A 61 -6.66 16.47 -9.96
CA LEU A 61 -5.39 15.89 -9.56
C LEU A 61 -4.24 16.68 -10.20
N PRO A 62 -3.12 16.91 -9.47
CA PRO A 62 -1.97 17.60 -10.03
C PRO A 62 -1.50 16.95 -11.33
N SER A 63 -1.28 17.74 -12.39
CA SER A 63 -0.84 17.22 -13.70
C SER A 63 0.55 16.59 -13.68
N THR A 64 1.32 16.81 -12.61
CA THR A 64 2.63 16.18 -12.35
C THR A 64 2.50 14.80 -11.70
N PHE A 65 1.36 14.47 -11.11
CA PHE A 65 1.15 13.18 -10.45
C PHE A 65 1.02 12.04 -11.48
N ARG A 66 1.57 10.86 -11.17
CA ARG A 66 1.57 9.67 -12.02
C ARG A 66 1.04 8.46 -11.25
N PHE A 67 0.13 7.69 -11.86
CA PHE A 67 -0.28 6.41 -11.28
C PHE A 67 0.74 5.31 -11.56
N LEU A 68 1.08 4.56 -10.52
CA LEU A 68 1.93 3.36 -10.57
C LEU A 68 1.11 2.10 -10.34
N GLN A 69 1.55 0.99 -10.92
CA GLN A 69 0.97 -0.33 -10.65
C GLN A 69 1.73 -1.06 -9.53
N GLU A 70 3.03 -0.80 -9.42
CA GLU A 70 3.94 -1.37 -8.44
C GLU A 70 4.95 -0.29 -8.02
N SER A 71 5.56 -0.47 -6.85
CA SER A 71 6.64 0.42 -6.39
C SER A 71 7.85 0.35 -7.32
N GLN A 72 8.56 1.46 -7.46
CA GLN A 72 9.79 1.55 -8.26
C GLN A 72 11.00 1.71 -7.35
N LEU A 73 12.05 0.92 -7.57
CA LEU A 73 13.28 1.08 -6.80
C LEU A 73 14.06 2.29 -7.33
N GLY A 74 14.30 3.26 -6.47
CA GLY A 74 15.05 4.46 -6.78
C GLY A 74 16.56 4.21 -6.83
N PRO A 75 17.35 5.22 -7.26
CA PRO A 75 18.81 5.11 -7.32
C PRO A 75 19.42 4.72 -5.96
N GLY A 76 20.29 3.71 -5.97
CA GLY A 76 20.96 3.21 -4.77
C GLY A 76 20.13 2.21 -3.94
N VAL A 77 18.91 1.87 -4.38
CA VAL A 77 18.11 0.79 -3.80
C VAL A 77 18.18 -0.44 -4.70
N GLN A 78 18.42 -1.60 -4.09
CA GLN A 78 18.53 -2.87 -4.80
C GLN A 78 17.74 -3.95 -4.08
N ALA A 79 17.04 -4.78 -4.86
CA ALA A 79 16.51 -6.05 -4.38
C ALA A 79 17.65 -7.04 -4.13
N ALA A 80 17.36 -8.09 -3.37
CA ALA A 80 18.27 -9.21 -3.20
C ALA A 80 18.58 -9.87 -4.55
N GLU A 81 19.84 -10.28 -4.71
CA GLU A 81 20.26 -11.08 -5.86
C GLU A 81 19.52 -12.43 -5.88
N ASP A 82 19.31 -12.96 -7.08
CA ASP A 82 18.60 -14.22 -7.28
C ASP A 82 19.25 -15.42 -6.55
N SER A 83 20.55 -15.34 -6.27
CA SER A 83 21.31 -16.34 -5.51
C SER A 83 20.86 -16.48 -4.05
N PHE A 84 20.26 -15.43 -3.47
CA PHE A 84 19.74 -15.44 -2.11
C PHE A 84 18.24 -15.72 -2.04
N ARG A 85 17.55 -15.73 -3.19
CA ARG A 85 16.10 -15.97 -3.26
C ARG A 85 15.77 -17.40 -2.91
N SER A 86 14.77 -17.60 -2.07
CA SER A 86 14.37 -18.92 -1.55
C SER A 86 12.86 -19.03 -1.46
N GLY A 87 12.27 -19.88 -2.29
CA GLY A 87 10.83 -20.18 -2.26
C GLY A 87 10.51 -21.55 -1.66
N CYS A 88 9.25 -21.77 -1.30
CA CYS A 88 8.82 -23.07 -0.79
C CYS A 88 8.71 -24.11 -1.92
N GLU A 89 8.91 -25.38 -1.57
CA GLU A 89 8.76 -26.53 -2.47
C GLU A 89 7.38 -27.20 -2.35
N CYS A 90 6.41 -26.52 -1.74
CA CYS A 90 5.07 -27.05 -1.55
C CYS A 90 4.38 -27.31 -2.90
N VAL A 91 4.18 -28.58 -3.23
CA VAL A 91 3.46 -29.01 -4.44
C VAL A 91 1.97 -28.73 -4.32
N ASP A 92 1.39 -29.04 -3.17
CA ASP A 92 0.01 -28.70 -2.84
C ASP A 92 -0.05 -27.31 -2.19
N ALA A 93 -0.89 -26.44 -2.73
CA ALA A 93 -1.13 -25.11 -2.21
C ALA A 93 -1.72 -25.13 -0.78
N GLU A 94 -2.39 -26.22 -0.38
CA GLU A 94 -2.82 -26.45 0.99
C GLU A 94 -1.65 -26.56 1.97
N GLU A 95 -0.47 -26.98 1.53
CA GLU A 95 0.70 -27.09 2.40
C GLU A 95 1.25 -25.73 2.82
N CYS A 96 1.01 -24.69 2.02
CA CYS A 96 1.43 -23.32 2.28
C CYS A 96 0.70 -22.64 3.45
N GLN A 97 -0.14 -23.35 4.20
CA GLN A 97 -0.78 -22.85 5.42
C GLN A 97 -0.10 -23.31 6.73
N TYR A 98 0.83 -24.27 6.65
CA TYR A 98 1.44 -24.94 7.81
C TYR A 98 2.92 -24.57 7.98
N ARG A 99 3.48 -24.81 9.18
CA ARG A 99 4.92 -24.57 9.47
C ARG A 99 5.90 -25.28 8.54
N GLY A 100 5.47 -26.33 7.83
CA GLY A 100 6.32 -27.02 6.84
C GLY A 100 6.61 -26.19 5.58
N CYS A 101 5.86 -25.11 5.33
CA CYS A 101 6.14 -24.20 4.23
C CYS A 101 7.32 -23.27 4.59
N LEU A 102 8.38 -23.27 3.77
CA LEU A 102 9.57 -22.45 3.96
C LEU A 102 9.24 -20.95 4.14
N CYS A 103 8.26 -20.44 3.40
CA CYS A 103 7.85 -19.04 3.48
C CYS A 103 7.33 -18.64 4.88
N LEU A 104 6.91 -19.60 5.71
CA LEU A 104 6.35 -19.36 7.05
C LEU A 104 7.34 -19.66 8.17
N GLN A 105 8.61 -19.94 7.87
CA GLN A 105 9.60 -20.34 8.87
C GLN A 105 9.82 -19.30 9.98
N GLU A 106 9.66 -18.01 9.67
CA GLU A 106 9.78 -16.89 10.61
C GLU A 106 8.43 -16.38 11.12
N GLN A 107 7.33 -17.05 10.76
CA GLN A 107 6.02 -16.66 11.25
C GLN A 107 5.86 -17.13 12.70
N ASP A 108 5.88 -16.19 13.63
CA ASP A 108 5.61 -16.49 15.03
C ASP A 108 4.19 -17.06 15.20
N ASP A 109 4.07 -18.10 16.02
CA ASP A 109 2.77 -18.64 16.43
C ASP A 109 2.13 -17.66 17.43
N ALA A 110 0.91 -17.21 17.17
CA ALA A 110 0.13 -16.35 18.08
C ALA A 110 -0.91 -17.17 18.87
N SER A 111 -0.80 -18.49 18.89
CA SER A 111 -1.86 -19.34 19.43
C SER A 111 -1.58 -19.74 20.88
N ASP A 112 -2.46 -19.31 21.77
CA ASP A 112 -2.81 -20.00 23.02
C ASP A 112 -3.74 -21.20 22.76
N ASP A 113 -3.89 -21.63 21.49
CA ASP A 113 -4.69 -22.80 21.14
C ASP A 113 -3.94 -24.04 21.67
N GLU A 114 -4.38 -24.53 22.83
CA GLU A 114 -4.05 -25.83 23.42
C GLU A 114 -3.92 -26.89 22.31
N GLU A 115 -2.82 -27.64 22.34
CA GLU A 115 -2.55 -28.78 21.46
C GLU A 115 -3.74 -29.74 21.45
N SER A 116 -4.65 -29.57 20.49
CA SER A 116 -5.52 -30.67 20.06
C SER A 116 -4.64 -31.66 19.33
N SER A 117 -4.10 -32.58 20.13
CA SER A 117 -3.36 -33.78 19.78
C SER A 117 -3.68 -34.26 18.35
N GLY A 118 -2.73 -34.08 17.43
CA GLY A 118 -2.69 -34.77 16.13
C GLY A 118 -2.99 -33.92 14.88
N THR A 119 -3.45 -32.67 15.00
CA THR A 119 -3.67 -31.80 13.80
C THR A 119 -2.49 -30.89 13.49
N ARG A 120 -2.05 -30.86 12.22
CA ARG A 120 -1.00 -29.95 11.74
C ARG A 120 -1.42 -28.50 11.98
N LYS A 121 -0.56 -27.73 12.65
CA LYS A 121 -0.85 -26.36 13.09
C LYS A 121 -0.79 -25.36 11.93
N LYS A 122 -1.89 -24.62 11.72
CA LYS A 122 -2.01 -23.57 10.69
C LYS A 122 -1.41 -22.26 11.18
N VAL A 123 -0.37 -21.78 10.50
CA VAL A 123 0.45 -20.65 10.96
C VAL A 123 0.33 -19.43 10.05
N TYR A 124 0.00 -19.63 8.78
CA TYR A 124 -0.23 -18.50 7.87
C TYR A 124 -1.43 -17.63 8.31
N MET A 125 -1.47 -16.40 7.78
CA MET A 125 -2.29 -15.34 8.37
C MET A 125 -3.71 -15.23 7.79
N TYR A 126 -4.03 -15.98 6.74
CA TYR A 126 -5.35 -15.90 6.06
C TYR A 126 -6.29 -17.04 6.45
N HIS A 127 -7.58 -16.84 6.19
CA HIS A 127 -8.58 -17.91 6.18
C HIS A 127 -8.51 -18.65 4.83
N MET A 128 -8.57 -19.99 4.85
CA MET A 128 -8.41 -20.77 3.62
C MET A 128 -9.72 -21.00 2.88
N HIS A 129 -10.77 -21.32 3.62
CA HIS A 129 -12.03 -21.80 3.07
C HIS A 129 -13.22 -21.01 3.60
N GLY A 130 -14.38 -21.27 3.00
CA GLY A 130 -15.65 -20.69 3.39
C GLY A 130 -15.78 -19.21 3.01
N SER A 131 -16.76 -18.55 3.59
CA SER A 131 -17.13 -17.16 3.27
C SER A 131 -16.06 -16.11 3.63
N LYS A 132 -15.01 -16.53 4.35
CA LYS A 132 -13.87 -15.73 4.78
C LYS A 132 -12.58 -16.06 4.01
N ALA A 133 -12.59 -16.95 3.03
CA ALA A 133 -11.39 -17.32 2.28
C ALA A 133 -10.64 -16.08 1.74
N GLY A 134 -9.33 -16.00 1.99
CA GLY A 134 -8.47 -14.87 1.62
C GLY A 134 -8.53 -13.66 2.55
N LEU A 135 -9.41 -13.65 3.57
CA LEU A 135 -9.42 -12.60 4.60
C LEU A 135 -8.33 -12.88 5.65
N LEU A 136 -7.67 -11.82 6.11
CA LEU A 136 -6.73 -11.84 7.23
C LEU A 136 -7.47 -12.28 8.51
N ARG A 137 -6.92 -13.27 9.21
CA ARG A 137 -7.54 -13.84 10.40
C ARG A 137 -7.62 -12.79 11.50
N SER A 138 -8.76 -12.71 12.18
CA SER A 138 -9.05 -11.62 13.12
C SER A 138 -8.04 -11.46 14.25
N LYS A 139 -7.39 -12.54 14.69
CA LYS A 139 -6.35 -12.51 15.73
C LYS A 139 -5.11 -11.70 15.34
N TYR A 140 -4.86 -11.50 14.04
CA TYR A 140 -3.71 -10.74 13.56
C TYR A 140 -4.03 -9.27 13.26
N LEU A 141 -5.31 -8.88 13.17
CA LEU A 141 -5.71 -7.51 12.80
C LEU A 141 -5.17 -6.44 13.77
N ASN A 142 -5.08 -6.78 15.04
CA ASN A 142 -4.54 -5.88 16.07
C ASN A 142 -3.04 -6.13 16.33
N SER A 143 -2.43 -7.14 15.71
CA SER A 143 -1.01 -7.44 15.89
C SER A 143 -0.14 -6.57 14.98
N LYS A 144 1.09 -6.25 15.43
CA LYS A 144 2.13 -5.64 14.59
C LYS A 144 2.97 -6.70 13.83
N ARG A 145 2.50 -7.94 13.72
CA ARG A 145 3.28 -9.03 13.09
C ARG A 145 3.32 -8.83 11.57
N PRO A 146 4.47 -9.11 10.91
CA PRO A 146 4.54 -9.08 9.46
C PRO A 146 3.76 -10.25 8.87
N ILE A 147 3.33 -10.09 7.62
CA ILE A 147 2.73 -11.14 6.80
C ILE A 147 3.82 -11.73 5.91
N TYR A 148 4.10 -13.02 6.07
CA TYR A 148 4.95 -13.75 5.12
C TYR A 148 4.10 -14.50 4.10
N GLU A 149 4.21 -14.09 2.84
CA GLU A 149 3.53 -14.70 1.71
C GLU A 149 4.49 -15.57 0.87
N CYS A 150 3.92 -16.47 0.09
CA CYS A 150 4.63 -17.06 -1.03
C CYS A 150 4.89 -15.99 -2.11
N HIS A 151 5.81 -16.29 -3.02
CA HIS A 151 6.29 -15.39 -4.06
C HIS A 151 6.74 -16.18 -5.29
N GLU A 152 7.14 -15.50 -6.36
CA GLU A 152 7.50 -16.08 -7.66
C GLU A 152 8.51 -17.25 -7.61
N GLY A 153 9.39 -17.30 -6.61
CA GLY A 153 10.37 -18.37 -6.43
C GLY A 153 9.80 -19.67 -5.83
N CYS A 154 8.53 -19.68 -5.40
CA CYS A 154 7.89 -20.85 -4.80
C CYS A 154 7.32 -21.80 -5.87
N ALA A 155 7.33 -23.11 -5.58
CA ALA A 155 6.72 -24.15 -6.43
C ALA A 155 5.18 -24.08 -6.45
N CYS A 156 4.55 -23.46 -5.45
CA CYS A 156 3.10 -23.33 -5.40
C CYS A 156 2.56 -22.35 -6.46
N SER A 157 1.36 -22.64 -6.99
CA SER A 157 0.74 -21.82 -8.05
C SER A 157 0.28 -20.43 -7.59
N GLN A 158 -0.11 -19.57 -8.54
CA GLN A 158 -0.72 -18.26 -8.26
C GLN A 158 -2.04 -18.32 -7.49
N SER A 159 -2.69 -19.50 -7.45
CA SER A 159 -3.89 -19.72 -6.62
C SER A 159 -3.57 -20.04 -5.15
N CYS A 160 -2.28 -20.11 -4.77
CA CYS A 160 -1.85 -20.39 -3.41
C CYS A 160 -2.58 -19.49 -2.39
N PRO A 161 -3.16 -20.06 -1.31
CA PRO A 161 -3.90 -19.28 -0.34
C PRO A 161 -3.01 -18.24 0.37
N ASN A 162 -1.68 -18.42 0.34
CA ASN A 162 -0.69 -17.51 0.91
C ASN A 162 -0.07 -16.51 -0.11
N ARG A 163 -0.86 -16.04 -1.09
CA ARG A 163 -0.46 -15.03 -2.11
C ARG A 163 -1.54 -13.94 -2.29
N VAL A 164 -2.20 -13.54 -1.21
CA VAL A 164 -3.32 -12.58 -1.23
C VAL A 164 -2.86 -11.20 -1.69
N VAL A 165 -1.80 -10.66 -1.10
CA VAL A 165 -1.25 -9.34 -1.42
C VAL A 165 -0.56 -9.36 -2.79
N GLU A 166 0.20 -10.42 -3.10
CA GLU A 166 0.86 -10.60 -4.40
C GLU A 166 -0.12 -10.51 -5.59
N ARG A 167 -1.32 -11.04 -5.43
CA ARG A 167 -2.36 -11.01 -6.49
C ARG A 167 -2.94 -9.63 -6.74
N GLY A 168 -2.54 -8.62 -5.96
CA GLY A 168 -2.99 -7.26 -6.10
C GLY A 168 -4.44 -7.03 -5.71
N ARG A 169 -4.87 -5.78 -5.87
CA ARG A 169 -6.19 -5.28 -5.49
C ARG A 169 -7.32 -6.09 -6.12
N LYS A 170 -8.36 -6.37 -5.33
CA LYS A 170 -9.63 -6.99 -5.80
C LYS A 170 -10.86 -6.15 -5.42
N VAL A 171 -10.64 -4.87 -5.15
CA VAL A 171 -11.67 -3.92 -4.74
C VAL A 171 -11.67 -2.74 -5.70
N PRO A 172 -12.81 -2.39 -6.33
CA PRO A 172 -12.93 -1.15 -7.09
C PRO A 172 -12.79 0.05 -6.15
N LEU A 173 -11.94 1.02 -6.52
CA LEU A 173 -11.70 2.21 -5.72
C LEU A 173 -12.15 3.45 -6.46
N GLN A 174 -12.65 4.42 -5.71
CA GLN A 174 -13.02 5.73 -6.21
C GLN A 174 -12.31 6.79 -5.39
N ILE A 175 -11.43 7.53 -6.06
CA ILE A 175 -10.86 8.77 -5.54
C ILE A 175 -11.96 9.84 -5.65
N PHE A 176 -12.28 10.49 -4.54
CA PHE A 176 -13.34 11.49 -4.50
C PHE A 176 -12.87 12.75 -3.76
N ARG A 177 -13.48 13.88 -4.05
CA ARG A 177 -13.23 15.13 -3.31
C ARG A 177 -14.08 15.14 -2.03
N THR A 178 -13.47 15.36 -0.88
CA THR A 178 -14.18 15.42 0.41
C THR A 178 -14.85 16.79 0.60
N GLU A 179 -15.97 16.82 1.30
CA GLU A 179 -16.73 18.05 1.58
C GLU A 179 -16.17 18.86 2.76
N ASP A 180 -15.30 18.25 3.57
CA ASP A 180 -14.81 18.77 4.86
C ASP A 180 -13.39 19.33 4.80
N ASN A 181 -12.96 19.77 3.61
CA ASN A 181 -11.65 20.38 3.35
C ASN A 181 -10.42 19.50 3.61
N ARG A 182 -10.59 18.18 3.80
CA ARG A 182 -9.45 17.22 3.83
C ARG A 182 -8.84 16.98 2.46
N GLY A 183 -9.55 17.37 1.40
CA GLY A 183 -9.04 17.36 0.03
C GLY A 183 -9.52 16.15 -0.74
N TRP A 184 -8.60 15.33 -1.25
CA TRP A 184 -8.96 14.07 -1.91
C TRP A 184 -9.05 12.95 -0.87
N GLY A 185 -10.04 12.08 -1.02
CA GLY A 185 -10.24 10.86 -0.24
C GLY A 185 -10.40 9.66 -1.15
N VAL A 186 -10.50 8.46 -0.57
CA VAL A 186 -10.80 7.23 -1.30
C VAL A 186 -11.96 6.52 -0.65
N ARG A 187 -12.86 5.97 -1.47
CA ARG A 187 -13.94 5.06 -1.04
C ARG A 187 -14.02 3.86 -1.96
N SER A 188 -14.73 2.82 -1.53
CA SER A 188 -15.06 1.67 -2.37
C SER A 188 -16.51 1.75 -2.83
N LEU A 189 -16.78 1.29 -4.05
CA LEU A 189 -18.15 1.19 -4.60
C LEU A 189 -18.85 -0.13 -4.24
N VAL A 190 -18.14 -1.00 -3.52
CA VAL A 190 -18.65 -2.27 -2.98
C VAL A 190 -18.29 -2.38 -1.51
N ASP A 191 -19.02 -3.22 -0.78
CA ASP A 191 -18.73 -3.47 0.64
C ASP A 191 -17.39 -4.20 0.78
N ILE A 192 -16.62 -3.84 1.81
CA ILE A 192 -15.33 -4.47 2.14
C ILE A 192 -15.50 -5.20 3.47
N LYS A 193 -15.14 -6.48 3.50
CA LYS A 193 -15.23 -7.29 4.73
C LYS A 193 -14.05 -7.03 5.65
N LYS A 194 -14.26 -7.18 6.95
CA LYS A 194 -13.20 -7.21 7.96
C LYS A 194 -12.13 -8.23 7.58
N GLY A 195 -10.88 -7.79 7.57
CA GLY A 195 -9.70 -8.56 7.17
C GLY A 195 -9.49 -8.66 5.65
N GLN A 196 -10.28 -7.98 4.84
CA GLN A 196 -10.06 -7.96 3.40
C GLN A 196 -8.87 -7.07 3.04
N PHE A 197 -8.00 -7.59 2.17
CA PHE A 197 -6.95 -6.79 1.53
C PHE A 197 -7.57 -5.77 0.58
N VAL A 198 -7.18 -4.51 0.72
CA VAL A 198 -7.66 -3.41 -0.12
C VAL A 198 -6.70 -3.17 -1.28
N ASP A 199 -5.49 -2.69 -0.97
CA ASP A 199 -4.43 -2.41 -1.94
C ASP A 199 -3.10 -2.17 -1.19
N LYS A 200 -2.00 -1.97 -1.92
CA LYS A 200 -0.70 -1.58 -1.35
C LYS A 200 -0.53 -0.06 -1.34
N TYR A 201 0.25 0.45 -0.38
CA TYR A 201 0.88 1.77 -0.52
C TYR A 201 2.14 1.61 -1.35
N ILE A 202 2.21 2.30 -2.49
CA ILE A 202 3.30 2.17 -3.47
C ILE A 202 3.85 3.53 -3.83
N GLY A 203 5.08 3.57 -4.32
CA GLY A 203 5.76 4.80 -4.68
C GLY A 203 7.17 4.53 -5.18
N GLU A 204 8.01 5.56 -5.15
CA GLU A 204 9.44 5.38 -5.34
C GLU A 204 10.08 4.94 -4.01
N VAL A 205 10.76 3.80 -3.99
CA VAL A 205 11.53 3.33 -2.84
C VAL A 205 12.88 4.04 -2.85
N ILE A 206 13.16 4.84 -1.84
CA ILE A 206 14.32 5.72 -1.78
C ILE A 206 15.19 5.44 -0.55
N THR A 207 16.47 5.81 -0.65
CA THR A 207 17.42 5.71 0.47
C THR A 207 17.13 6.77 1.53
N PRO A 208 17.54 6.55 2.81
CA PRO A 208 17.40 7.55 3.87
C PRO A 208 18.01 8.91 3.51
N LYS A 209 19.16 8.89 2.82
CA LYS A 209 19.86 10.10 2.35
C LYS A 209 19.01 10.89 1.34
N GLU A 210 18.35 10.19 0.42
CA GLU A 210 17.47 10.83 -0.57
C GLU A 210 16.19 11.33 0.07
N ALA A 211 15.61 10.58 1.02
CA ALA A 211 14.45 11.03 1.80
C ALA A 211 14.75 12.33 2.53
N GLN A 212 15.87 12.40 3.27
CA GLN A 212 16.29 13.62 3.96
C GLN A 212 16.50 14.79 2.99
N ARG A 213 17.17 14.56 1.86
CA ARG A 213 17.36 15.59 0.82
C ARG A 213 16.02 16.14 0.31
N ARG A 214 15.01 15.28 0.14
CA ARG A 214 13.66 15.70 -0.29
C ARG A 214 12.91 16.45 0.81
N ARG A 215 13.03 16.04 2.08
CA ARG A 215 12.48 16.78 3.23
C ARG A 215 13.07 18.19 3.31
N ASP A 216 14.40 18.32 3.19
CA ASP A 216 15.11 19.61 3.23
C ASP A 216 14.74 20.53 2.05
N ALA A 217 14.51 19.95 0.87
CA ALA A 217 14.14 20.70 -0.34
C ALA A 217 12.68 21.16 -0.33
N SER A 218 11.81 20.48 0.42
CA SER A 218 10.42 20.92 0.57
C SER A 218 10.36 22.11 1.53
N GLY A 219 9.94 23.28 1.03
CA GLY A 219 9.87 24.52 1.83
C GLY A 219 8.98 24.44 3.08
N LEU A 220 8.25 23.33 3.24
CA LEU A 220 7.69 22.83 4.49
C LEU A 220 7.98 21.32 4.57
N ALA A 221 9.06 20.91 5.25
CA ALA A 221 9.40 19.50 5.52
C ALA A 221 8.18 18.65 5.92
N GLN A 222 7.28 19.24 6.72
CA GLN A 222 6.03 18.65 7.19
C GLN A 222 5.02 18.23 6.12
N ARG A 223 5.00 18.88 4.95
CA ARG A 223 4.12 18.43 3.84
C ARG A 223 4.66 17.19 3.17
N LYS A 224 5.98 16.99 3.20
CA LYS A 224 6.64 15.85 2.58
C LYS A 224 6.43 14.59 3.41
N ASP A 225 6.45 14.72 4.73
CA ASP A 225 6.29 13.62 5.69
C ASP A 225 4.98 12.84 5.50
N VAL A 226 3.93 13.50 4.99
CA VAL A 226 2.62 12.89 4.68
C VAL A 226 2.72 11.76 3.65
N TYR A 227 3.69 11.82 2.73
CA TYR A 227 3.79 10.87 1.61
C TYR A 227 4.94 9.87 1.75
N LEU A 228 5.72 9.99 2.82
CA LEU A 228 6.88 9.14 3.11
C LEU A 228 6.52 8.08 4.15
N PHE A 229 6.66 6.82 3.77
CA PHE A 229 6.47 5.69 4.69
C PHE A 229 7.77 4.90 4.83
N ALA A 230 8.27 4.79 6.06
CA ALA A 230 9.46 4.00 6.34
C ALA A 230 9.17 2.49 6.23
N LEU A 231 10.14 1.75 5.69
CA LEU A 231 10.16 0.30 5.61
C LEU A 231 10.93 -0.28 6.80
N ASP A 232 10.48 0.06 8.01
CA ASP A 232 11.21 -0.11 9.26
C ASP A 232 10.85 -1.40 10.03
N LYS A 233 9.92 -2.20 9.48
CA LYS A 233 9.36 -3.35 10.17
C LYS A 233 10.42 -4.33 10.70
N PHE A 234 11.52 -4.45 9.95
CA PHE A 234 12.62 -5.38 10.18
C PHE A 234 13.93 -4.66 10.53
N THR A 235 13.88 -3.35 10.78
CA THR A 235 15.07 -2.61 11.23
C THR A 235 15.50 -3.14 12.59
N ASP A 236 16.71 -3.66 12.66
CA ASP A 236 17.32 -4.23 13.86
C ASP A 236 18.83 -3.99 13.79
N PRO A 237 19.39 -3.15 14.69
CA PRO A 237 20.82 -2.87 14.75
C PRO A 237 21.71 -4.11 14.88
N GLU A 238 21.18 -5.19 15.44
CA GLU A 238 21.89 -6.47 15.65
C GLU A 238 21.59 -7.49 14.55
N SER A 239 20.87 -7.09 13.48
CA SER A 239 20.52 -7.98 12.38
C SER A 239 21.76 -8.53 11.67
N PRO A 240 21.79 -9.84 11.35
CA PRO A 240 22.86 -10.40 10.51
C PRO A 240 22.84 -9.81 9.10
N ASP A 241 21.70 -9.30 8.62
CA ASP A 241 21.59 -8.61 7.34
C ASP A 241 22.04 -7.14 7.48
N PRO A 242 23.15 -6.71 6.84
CA PRO A 242 23.60 -5.31 6.87
C PRO A 242 22.54 -4.31 6.41
N ARG A 243 21.61 -4.71 5.53
CA ARG A 243 20.56 -3.83 5.00
C ARG A 243 19.51 -3.48 6.05
N LEU A 244 19.42 -4.26 7.13
CA LEU A 244 18.46 -4.08 8.21
C LEU A 244 19.03 -3.38 9.45
N ARG A 245 20.36 -3.15 9.51
CA ARG A 245 21.02 -2.53 10.67
C ARG A 245 20.94 -1.00 10.72
N GLY A 246 20.71 -0.38 9.57
CA GLY A 246 20.76 1.08 9.40
C GLY A 246 19.40 1.76 9.47
N GLN A 247 19.37 3.02 9.06
CA GLN A 247 18.10 3.70 8.79
C GLN A 247 17.35 2.99 7.66
N PRO A 248 16.04 2.76 7.81
CA PRO A 248 15.23 2.04 6.83
C PRO A 248 15.10 2.82 5.52
N LEU A 249 14.86 2.09 4.44
CA LEU A 249 14.39 2.70 3.19
C LEU A 249 13.00 3.31 3.39
N GLU A 250 12.59 4.20 2.49
CA GLU A 250 11.27 4.83 2.54
C GLU A 250 10.56 4.73 1.20
N VAL A 251 9.22 4.63 1.21
CA VAL A 251 8.37 4.73 0.02
C VAL A 251 7.84 6.15 -0.09
N ASP A 252 8.19 6.84 -1.17
CA ASP A 252 7.74 8.19 -1.49
C ASP A 252 6.62 8.16 -2.53
N GLY A 253 5.41 8.48 -2.08
CA GLY A 253 4.20 8.53 -2.90
C GLY A 253 3.85 9.91 -3.45
N GLU A 254 4.65 10.96 -3.23
CA GLU A 254 4.21 12.36 -3.46
C GLU A 254 3.79 12.59 -4.93
N PHE A 255 4.65 12.23 -5.88
CA PHE A 255 4.46 12.48 -7.31
C PHE A 255 4.08 11.22 -8.11
N MET A 256 4.29 10.03 -7.55
CA MET A 256 3.98 8.78 -8.23
C MET A 256 3.54 7.70 -7.24
N SER A 257 2.33 7.17 -7.37
CA SER A 257 1.76 6.20 -6.43
C SER A 257 0.51 5.51 -6.98
N GLY A 258 -0.09 4.62 -6.18
CA GLY A 258 -1.40 4.03 -6.42
C GLY A 258 -2.54 4.90 -5.87
N PRO A 259 -3.78 4.38 -5.86
CA PRO A 259 -4.93 5.10 -5.32
C PRO A 259 -4.83 5.30 -3.80
N THR A 260 -4.09 4.45 -3.09
CA THR A 260 -3.94 4.49 -1.62
C THR A 260 -3.26 5.74 -1.08
N ARG A 261 -2.48 6.45 -1.90
CA ARG A 261 -1.93 7.78 -1.59
C ARG A 261 -2.98 8.79 -1.13
N PHE A 262 -4.20 8.66 -1.64
CA PHE A 262 -5.29 9.60 -1.38
C PHE A 262 -6.17 9.17 -0.19
N ILE A 263 -5.83 8.08 0.50
CA ILE A 263 -6.56 7.64 1.69
C ILE A 263 -6.20 8.58 2.84
N ASN A 264 -7.21 9.21 3.44
CA ASN A 264 -7.00 10.18 4.51
C ASN A 264 -6.67 9.53 5.85
N HIS A 265 -6.08 10.33 6.73
CA HIS A 265 -5.88 10.01 8.12
C HIS A 265 -7.20 9.90 8.90
N SER A 266 -7.26 8.96 9.86
CA SER A 266 -8.25 8.97 10.94
C SER A 266 -7.66 8.43 12.24
N CYS A 267 -7.99 9.04 13.38
CA CYS A 267 -7.65 8.51 14.71
C CYS A 267 -8.52 7.29 15.10
N GLU A 268 -9.63 7.06 14.40
CA GLU A 268 -10.46 5.84 14.50
C GLU A 268 -10.62 5.20 13.11
N PRO A 269 -9.53 4.65 12.56
CA PRO A 269 -9.48 4.22 11.17
C PRO A 269 -10.33 2.98 10.90
N ASN A 270 -10.58 2.73 9.61
CA ASN A 270 -11.18 1.47 9.14
C ASN A 270 -10.18 0.57 8.39
N LEU A 271 -9.00 1.07 8.06
CA LEU A 271 -7.87 0.31 7.51
C LEU A 271 -6.67 0.34 8.46
N ARG A 272 -5.77 -0.63 8.27
CA ARG A 272 -4.45 -0.69 8.89
C ARG A 272 -3.41 -1.18 7.89
N ILE A 273 -2.19 -0.68 8.02
CA ILE A 273 -1.03 -1.13 7.24
C ILE A 273 -0.39 -2.37 7.88
N PHE A 274 0.06 -3.29 7.03
CA PHE A 274 0.84 -4.46 7.41
C PHE A 274 2.05 -4.56 6.50
N ALA A 275 3.21 -4.81 7.09
CA ALA A 275 4.37 -5.21 6.31
C ALA A 275 4.13 -6.60 5.72
N ARG A 276 4.18 -6.72 4.39
CA ARG A 276 4.12 -8.01 3.70
C ARG A 276 5.46 -8.31 3.06
N VAL A 277 5.97 -9.51 3.33
CA VAL A 277 7.21 -10.03 2.77
C VAL A 277 6.86 -11.16 1.82
N GLY A 278 7.34 -11.07 0.58
CA GLY A 278 7.37 -12.20 -0.34
C GLY A 278 8.62 -13.03 -0.07
N ASP A 279 9.69 -12.71 -0.79
CA ASP A 279 11.00 -13.34 -0.54
C ASP A 279 11.61 -12.82 0.77
N HIS A 280 12.12 -13.73 1.60
CA HIS A 280 12.73 -13.40 2.89
C HIS A 280 14.01 -12.58 2.73
N ALA A 281 14.67 -12.65 1.59
CA ALA A 281 15.85 -11.83 1.27
C ALA A 281 15.49 -10.37 0.99
N ASP A 282 14.21 -10.03 0.76
CA ASP A 282 13.72 -8.69 0.42
C ASP A 282 12.96 -8.01 1.57
N LYS A 283 13.20 -8.42 2.82
CA LYS A 283 12.58 -7.79 4.01
C LYS A 283 12.84 -6.29 4.11
N HIS A 284 14.00 -5.80 3.67
CA HIS A 284 14.36 -4.38 3.69
C HIS A 284 13.53 -3.53 2.69
N ILE A 285 12.85 -4.17 1.74
CA ILE A 285 11.96 -3.55 0.75
C ILE A 285 10.54 -4.15 0.82
N HIS A 286 10.10 -4.56 2.02
CA HIS A 286 8.79 -5.17 2.21
C HIS A 286 7.64 -4.31 1.66
N ASP A 287 6.56 -4.95 1.22
CA ASP A 287 5.34 -4.25 0.80
C ASP A 287 4.66 -3.59 2.01
N ILE A 288 3.93 -2.50 1.77
CA ILE A 288 3.00 -1.88 2.72
C ILE A 288 1.57 -2.23 2.28
N ALA A 289 0.97 -3.24 2.90
CA ALA A 289 -0.34 -3.75 2.51
C ALA A 289 -1.45 -3.23 3.43
N MET A 290 -2.55 -2.69 2.86
CA MET A 290 -3.67 -2.18 3.64
C MET A 290 -4.79 -3.22 3.78
N PHE A 291 -5.18 -3.50 5.01
CA PHE A 291 -6.27 -4.43 5.35
C PHE A 291 -7.37 -3.74 6.15
N ALA A 292 -8.61 -4.15 5.91
CA ALA A 292 -9.77 -3.64 6.65
C ALA A 292 -9.82 -4.16 8.09
N LEU A 293 -9.94 -3.25 9.07
CA LEU A 293 -10.07 -3.58 10.50
C LEU A 293 -11.49 -3.99 10.91
N LYS A 294 -12.48 -3.56 10.13
CA LYS A 294 -13.92 -3.78 10.32
C LYS A 294 -14.59 -3.95 8.96
N ASP A 295 -15.86 -4.36 8.96
CA ASP A 295 -16.66 -4.28 7.74
C ASP A 295 -16.84 -2.79 7.38
N ILE A 296 -16.71 -2.47 6.10
CA ILE A 296 -16.80 -1.10 5.55
C ILE A 296 -17.92 -1.11 4.51
N THR A 297 -18.89 -0.24 4.69
CA THR A 297 -20.03 -0.15 3.76
C THR A 297 -19.57 0.52 2.48
N ARG A 298 -20.14 0.13 1.34
CA ARG A 298 -19.94 0.89 0.09
C ARG A 298 -20.18 2.38 0.31
N GLY A 299 -19.35 3.21 -0.30
CA GLY A 299 -19.44 4.66 -0.18
C GLY A 299 -18.78 5.24 1.07
N ASP A 300 -18.54 4.44 2.12
CA ASP A 300 -17.76 4.90 3.28
C ASP A 300 -16.33 5.23 2.86
N GLU A 301 -15.80 6.32 3.41
CA GLU A 301 -14.41 6.71 3.17
C GLU A 301 -13.45 5.73 3.84
N LEU A 302 -12.42 5.33 3.09
CA LEU A 302 -11.30 4.57 3.59
C LEU A 302 -10.35 5.51 4.32
N THR A 303 -9.92 5.11 5.52
CA THR A 303 -8.99 5.86 6.35
C THR A 303 -8.06 4.93 7.12
N PHE A 304 -6.84 5.38 7.35
CA PHE A 304 -5.87 4.69 8.22
C PHE A 304 -5.20 5.70 9.15
N ASP A 305 -4.57 5.20 10.20
CA ASP A 305 -3.78 6.03 11.10
C ASP A 305 -2.35 6.15 10.54
N TYR A 306 -1.89 7.39 10.32
CA TYR A 306 -0.61 7.67 9.66
C TYR A 306 0.60 7.35 10.54
N VAL A 307 0.39 7.27 11.86
CA VAL A 307 1.44 7.00 12.84
C VAL A 307 1.21 5.67 13.58
N ASP A 308 0.27 4.83 13.13
CA ASP A 308 0.08 3.52 13.74
C ASP A 308 1.30 2.63 13.51
N GLY A 309 2.06 2.41 14.57
CA GLY A 309 3.36 1.74 14.50
C GLY A 309 4.42 2.46 15.32
N VAL A 310 4.37 3.80 15.30
CA VAL A 310 5.25 4.70 16.06
C VAL A 310 5.07 4.48 17.56
N SER A 311 6.17 4.53 18.32
CA SER A 311 6.12 4.35 19.76
C SER A 311 5.35 5.51 20.40
N ALA A 312 4.71 5.29 21.56
CA ALA A 312 4.00 6.37 22.26
C ALA A 312 4.94 7.49 22.75
N GLU A 313 6.25 7.22 22.78
CA GLU A 313 7.31 8.16 23.16
C GLU A 313 7.71 9.07 21.98
N ASP A 314 7.38 8.66 20.75
CA ASP A 314 7.64 9.38 19.50
C ASP A 314 6.37 9.99 18.88
N ASP A 315 5.23 9.94 19.58
CA ASP A 315 3.95 10.56 19.17
C ASP A 315 4.00 12.07 19.45
N ASP A 316 4.62 12.81 18.53
CA ASP A 316 4.82 14.27 18.61
C ASP A 316 3.50 15.05 18.77
N ALA A 317 2.35 14.47 18.35
CA ALA A 317 1.03 15.08 18.54
C ALA A 317 0.72 15.38 20.01
N ARG A 318 1.29 14.61 20.94
CA ARG A 318 1.09 14.77 22.39
C ARG A 318 2.06 15.75 23.04
N ASP A 319 3.12 16.15 22.34
CA ASP A 319 4.11 17.10 22.82
C ASP A 319 3.73 18.53 22.43
N ALA A 320 3.21 19.29 23.39
CA ALA A 320 2.81 20.68 23.22
C ALA A 320 3.92 21.60 22.66
N SER A 321 5.20 21.24 22.86
CA SER A 321 6.33 22.00 22.34
C SER A 321 6.56 21.83 20.83
N LYS A 322 6.03 20.74 20.24
CA LYS A 322 6.18 20.39 18.81
C LYS A 322 4.94 20.73 17.98
N GLN A 323 3.81 21.04 18.63
CA GLN A 323 2.52 21.35 18.01
C GLN A 323 2.49 22.60 17.12
N GLY A 324 3.39 23.58 17.32
CA GLY A 324 3.35 24.87 16.62
C GLY A 324 3.45 24.80 15.09
N HIS A 325 3.87 23.67 14.55
CA HIS A 325 4.01 23.45 13.10
C HIS A 325 3.26 22.22 12.59
N MET A 326 2.40 21.60 13.40
CA MET A 326 1.73 20.35 13.03
C MET A 326 0.45 20.62 12.24
N VAL A 327 0.11 19.73 11.31
CA VAL A 327 -1.12 19.87 10.53
C VAL A 327 -2.32 19.42 11.38
N PRO A 328 -3.35 20.25 11.56
CA PRO A 328 -4.54 19.89 12.32
C PRO A 328 -5.26 18.68 11.73
N CYS A 329 -5.68 17.76 12.60
CA CYS A 329 -6.48 16.61 12.22
C CYS A 329 -7.96 16.98 12.11
N LEU A 330 -8.55 16.65 10.97
CA LEU A 330 -9.97 16.93 10.65
C LEU A 330 -10.80 15.64 10.54
N CYS A 331 -10.39 14.55 11.18
CA CYS A 331 -11.02 13.24 11.01
C CYS A 331 -12.44 13.11 11.62
N GLY A 332 -12.88 14.08 12.44
CA GLY A 332 -14.20 14.08 13.06
C GLY A 332 -14.42 13.02 14.16
N SER A 333 -13.42 12.22 14.49
CA SER A 333 -13.48 11.24 15.59
C SER A 333 -13.62 11.93 16.95
N LYS A 334 -14.40 11.34 17.86
CA LYS A 334 -14.50 11.77 19.26
C LYS A 334 -13.19 11.58 20.04
N ASN A 335 -12.35 10.64 19.60
CA ASN A 335 -11.06 10.32 20.19
C ASN A 335 -9.90 10.89 19.37
N CYS A 336 -10.13 12.00 18.65
CA CYS A 336 -9.12 12.65 17.82
C CYS A 336 -7.92 13.15 18.66
N ARG A 337 -6.71 12.91 18.16
CA ARG A 337 -5.45 13.38 18.78
C ARG A 337 -5.13 14.86 18.50
N GLY A 338 -5.92 15.51 17.64
CA GLY A 338 -5.79 16.94 17.30
C GLY A 338 -4.87 17.23 16.11
N PHE A 339 -3.84 16.40 15.87
CA PHE A 339 -2.88 16.56 14.77
C PHE A 339 -2.67 15.24 14.01
N LEU A 340 -2.15 15.33 12.78
CA LEU A 340 -2.08 14.19 11.84
C LEU A 340 -0.95 13.18 12.13
N TRP A 341 0.17 13.64 12.68
CA TRP A 341 1.33 12.85 13.10
C TRP A 341 1.77 13.30 14.48
#